data_AF-A0A7C2MH72-F1
#
_entry.id   AF-A0A7C2MH72-F1
#
_cell.length_a   1.000
_cell.length_b   1.000
_cell.length_c   1.000
_cell.angle_alpha   90.00
_cell.angle_beta   90.00
_cell.angle_gamma   90.00
#
_symmetry.space_group_name_H-M   'P 1'
#
loop_
_entity.id
_entity.type
_entity.pdbx_description
1 polymer ?
#
loop_
_entity_poly.entity_id
_entity_poly.type
_entity_poly.pdbx_seq_one_letter_code
_entity_poly.pdbx_strand_id
1 'polypeptide(L)'
;MRGIATFLILTVIPGSMGTTQMSNLSALSRTVVQDAPRLEEKLDIRLGTTLVNTFVTVTNKDGQFISDLSPADFIISDNGVRQQITEFSRETQLPLMLALVIDRSRSVQARFELER
;
A
#
# COMPACT_ATOMS: atom_id res chain seq x y z
N MET A 1 24.01 -38.39 6.29
CA MET A 1 22.87 -38.38 7.23
C MET A 1 21.79 -37.46 6.66
N ARG A 2 20.70 -38.01 6.10
CA ARG A 2 19.54 -37.25 5.61
C ARG A 2 18.30 -37.97 6.16
N GLY A 3 17.55 -37.29 7.02
CA GLY A 3 16.40 -37.85 7.73
C GLY A 3 15.21 -38.10 6.81
N ILE A 4 14.54 -39.23 7.03
CA ILE A 4 13.38 -39.71 6.29
C ILE A 4 12.13 -39.11 6.95
N ALA A 5 11.30 -38.40 6.19
CA ALA A 5 9.98 -37.98 6.62
C ALA A 5 8.93 -38.86 5.92
N THR A 6 8.48 -39.89 6.64
CA THR A 6 7.37 -40.76 6.26
C THR A 6 6.06 -40.03 6.55
N PHE A 7 5.26 -39.76 5.51
CA PHE A 7 3.86 -39.35 5.67
C PHE A 7 2.95 -40.51 5.24
N LEU A 8 2.05 -40.88 6.15
CA LEU A 8 1.15 -42.02 6.03
C LEU A 8 -0.08 -41.60 5.21
N ILE A 9 -0.31 -42.26 4.08
CA ILE A 9 -1.47 -42.05 3.20
C ILE A 9 -2.63 -42.91 3.72
N LEU A 10 -3.76 -42.30 4.07
CA LEU A 10 -4.99 -43.00 4.42
C LEU A 10 -5.85 -43.17 3.16
N THR A 11 -6.13 -44.41 2.76
CA THR A 11 -6.97 -44.72 1.59
C THR A 11 -8.31 -45.26 2.09
N VAL A 12 -9.42 -44.67 1.65
CA VAL A 12 -10.78 -45.18 1.94
C VAL A 12 -11.20 -46.10 0.80
N ILE A 13 -11.57 -47.35 1.13
CA ILE A 13 -12.11 -48.34 0.20
C ILE A 13 -13.65 -48.32 0.32
N PRO A 14 -14.42 -48.03 -0.75
CA PRO A 14 -15.84 -48.35 -0.77
C PRO A 14 -16.06 -49.82 -1.15
N GLY A 15 -16.49 -50.61 -0.16
CA GLY A 15 -16.94 -51.99 -0.34
C GLY A 15 -18.32 -52.06 -1.00
N SER A 16 -18.46 -53.06 -1.89
CA SER A 16 -19.64 -53.45 -2.67
C SER A 16 -20.59 -54.35 -1.86
N MET A 17 -21.91 -54.20 -2.06
CA MET A 17 -22.86 -55.24 -2.53
C MET A 17 -24.32 -54.86 -2.24
N GLY A 18 -25.22 -55.21 -3.17
CA GLY A 18 -26.50 -54.53 -3.39
C GLY A 18 -27.74 -55.08 -2.68
N THR A 19 -28.89 -54.45 -2.97
CA THR A 19 -30.21 -55.05 -3.23
C THR A 19 -31.23 -53.97 -3.59
N THR A 20 -32.00 -54.26 -4.64
CA THR A 20 -33.20 -53.55 -5.13
C THR A 20 -34.25 -53.34 -4.03
N GLN A 21 -34.95 -52.20 -4.03
CA GLN A 21 -36.43 -52.08 -4.00
C GLN A 21 -36.85 -50.60 -3.91
N MET A 22 -37.63 -50.16 -4.89
CA MET A 22 -38.29 -48.86 -5.00
C MET A 22 -39.71 -49.01 -4.46
N SER A 23 -40.05 -48.35 -3.35
CA SER A 23 -41.42 -47.91 -3.01
C SER A 23 -41.47 -47.37 -1.58
N ASN A 24 -41.67 -46.06 -1.42
CA ASN A 24 -42.83 -45.50 -0.71
C ASN A 24 -42.64 -44.00 -0.45
N LEU A 25 -43.49 -43.23 -1.11
CA LEU A 25 -43.83 -41.86 -0.76
C LEU A 25 -44.72 -41.93 0.49
N SER A 26 -44.16 -41.65 1.66
CA SER A 26 -44.93 -41.38 2.87
C SER A 26 -44.41 -40.08 3.47
N ALA A 27 -45.26 -39.08 3.33
CA ALA A 27 -45.13 -37.74 3.86
C ALA A 27 -44.84 -37.69 5.36
N LEU A 28 -44.46 -36.49 5.80
CA LEU A 28 -44.46 -36.00 7.18
C LEU A 28 -43.24 -36.38 8.03
N SER A 29 -42.12 -35.72 7.77
CA SER A 29 -41.21 -35.29 8.83
C SER A 29 -40.57 -33.97 8.43
N ARG A 30 -41.29 -32.88 8.70
CA ARG A 30 -40.67 -31.58 8.95
C ARG A 30 -39.75 -31.77 10.15
N THR A 31 -38.46 -31.96 9.90
CA THR A 31 -37.44 -31.43 10.80
C THR A 31 -36.85 -30.25 10.08
N VAL A 32 -37.33 -29.07 10.48
CA VAL A 32 -36.65 -27.80 10.28
C VAL A 32 -35.27 -27.98 10.92
N VAL A 33 -34.27 -28.37 10.13
CA VAL A 33 -32.88 -28.08 10.51
C VAL A 33 -32.76 -26.59 10.26
N GLN A 34 -33.03 -25.90 11.36
CA GLN A 34 -32.90 -24.47 11.55
C GLN A 34 -31.50 -24.06 11.10
N ASP A 35 -31.41 -23.35 9.98
CA ASP A 35 -30.27 -22.51 9.64
C ASP A 35 -30.15 -21.46 10.75
N ALA A 36 -29.44 -21.81 11.83
CA ALA A 36 -28.99 -20.83 12.80
C ALA A 36 -27.95 -19.96 12.08
N PRO A 37 -28.09 -18.63 12.09
CA PRO A 37 -27.05 -17.77 11.52
C PRO A 37 -25.80 -17.97 12.36
N ARG A 38 -24.83 -18.70 11.81
CA ARG A 38 -23.46 -18.71 12.30
C ARG A 38 -22.97 -17.27 12.13
N LEU A 39 -22.94 -16.52 13.23
CA LEU A 39 -22.24 -15.25 13.30
C LEU A 39 -20.77 -15.57 13.05
N GLU A 40 -20.35 -15.50 11.79
CA GLU A 40 -18.94 -15.47 11.45
C GLU A 40 -18.42 -14.16 12.01
N GLU A 41 -17.79 -14.22 13.20
CA GLU A 41 -16.99 -13.12 13.70
C GLU A 41 -15.87 -12.87 12.68
N LYS A 42 -16.13 -11.92 11.79
CA LYS A 42 -15.17 -11.42 10.84
C LYS A 42 -14.05 -10.78 11.66
N LEU A 43 -12.95 -11.49 11.85
CA LEU A 43 -11.73 -10.92 12.42
C LEU A 43 -11.30 -9.72 11.54
N ASP A 44 -11.42 -8.51 12.10
CA ASP A 44 -10.95 -7.29 11.46
C ASP A 44 -9.47 -7.10 11.78
N ILE A 45 -8.60 -7.64 10.91
CA ILE A 45 -7.15 -7.50 11.07
C ILE A 45 -6.75 -6.11 10.55
N ARG A 46 -6.44 -5.20 11.47
CA ARG A 46 -5.91 -3.86 11.16
C ARG A 46 -4.39 -3.88 11.24
N LEU A 47 -3.71 -3.76 10.10
CA LEU A 47 -2.26 -3.58 10.03
C LEU A 47 -1.94 -2.09 9.86
N GLY A 48 -1.22 -1.49 10.81
CA GLY A 48 -0.75 -0.11 10.72
C GLY A 48 0.64 -0.05 10.12
N THR A 49 0.84 0.71 9.04
CA THR A 49 2.14 0.95 8.42
C THR A 49 2.52 2.41 8.53
N THR A 50 3.79 2.72 8.83
CA THR A 50 4.28 4.09 8.85
C THR A 50 4.69 4.51 7.44
N LEU A 51 4.02 5.52 6.89
CA LEU A 51 4.46 6.20 5.67
C LEU A 51 5.45 7.32 6.04
N VAL A 52 6.55 7.40 5.30
CA VAL A 52 7.58 8.44 5.48
C VAL A 52 7.72 9.22 4.18
N ASN A 53 7.69 10.56 4.27
CA ASN A 53 7.85 11.42 3.11
C ASN A 53 9.33 11.68 2.83
N THR A 54 9.75 11.50 1.58
CA THR A 54 11.14 11.73 1.16
C THR A 54 11.17 12.79 0.07
N PHE A 55 11.90 13.87 0.30
CA PHE A 55 12.07 14.96 -0.67
C PHE A 55 13.39 14.81 -1.41
N VAL A 56 13.35 14.94 -2.73
CA VAL A 56 14.53 14.83 -3.59
C VAL A 56 14.56 15.95 -4.61
N THR A 57 15.76 16.43 -4.92
CA THR A 57 16.01 17.41 -5.98
C THR A 57 16.98 16.80 -6.97
N VAL A 58 16.58 16.75 -8.25
CA VAL A 58 17.39 16.15 -9.31
C VAL A 58 17.82 17.25 -10.28
N THR A 59 19.12 17.30 -10.56
CA THR A 59 19.72 18.22 -11.52
C THR A 59 20.50 17.46 -12.58
N ASN A 60 20.62 18.06 -13.76
CA ASN A 60 21.54 17.58 -14.78
C ASN A 60 22.99 18.01 -14.45
N LYS A 61 23.94 17.57 -15.26
CA LYS A 61 25.36 17.91 -15.13
C LYS A 61 25.67 19.42 -15.18
N ASP A 62 24.78 20.20 -15.80
CA ASP A 62 24.92 21.65 -15.99
C ASP A 62 24.20 22.43 -14.86
N GLY A 63 23.67 21.72 -13.85
CA GLY A 63 23.00 22.31 -12.69
C GLY A 63 21.53 22.69 -12.92
N GLN A 64 20.94 22.35 -14.07
CA GLN A 64 19.54 22.63 -14.36
C GLN A 64 18.63 21.58 -13.73
N PHE A 65 17.49 21.99 -13.17
CA PHE A 65 16.52 21.08 -12.58
C PHE A 65 15.84 20.21 -13.63
N ILE A 66 15.81 18.90 -13.37
CA ILE A 66 15.04 17.95 -14.17
C ILE A 66 13.64 17.90 -13.58
N SER A 67 12.67 18.41 -14.33
CA SER A 67 11.31 18.53 -13.82
C SER A 67 10.47 17.29 -14.17
N ASP A 68 10.69 16.65 -15.31
CA ASP A 68 9.85 15.63 -15.95
C ASP A 68 10.07 14.19 -15.43
N LEU A 69 10.32 14.04 -14.13
CA LEU A 69 10.51 12.73 -13.51
C LEU A 69 9.20 12.03 -13.18
N SER A 70 9.24 10.70 -13.26
CA SER A 70 8.15 9.78 -12.93
C SER A 70 8.56 8.85 -11.78
N PRO A 71 7.61 8.18 -11.11
CA PRO A 71 7.94 7.20 -10.07
C PRO A 71 8.86 6.06 -10.55
N ALA A 72 8.83 5.73 -11.85
CA ALA A 72 9.65 4.67 -12.43
C ALA A 72 11.15 5.01 -12.46
N ASP A 73 11.49 6.29 -12.36
CA ASP A 73 12.87 6.79 -12.36
C ASP A 73 13.53 6.65 -10.97
N PHE A 74 12.79 6.18 -9.96
CA PHE A 74 13.27 6.05 -8.60
C PHE A 74 13.23 4.60 -8.10
N ILE A 75 14.25 4.23 -7.33
CA ILE A 75 14.27 3.02 -6.52
C ILE A 75 14.48 3.45 -5.07
N ILE A 76 13.46 3.24 -4.24
CA ILE A 76 13.55 3.48 -2.80
C ILE A 76 13.85 2.15 -2.12
N SER A 77 14.83 2.16 -1.22
CA SER A 77 15.18 1.01 -0.39
C SER A 77 15.39 1.45 1.05
N ASP A 78 14.88 0.66 1.98
CA ASP A 78 15.13 0.81 3.42
C ASP A 78 15.83 -0.47 3.92
N ASN A 79 16.99 -0.31 4.56
CA ASN A 79 17.84 -1.40 5.02
C ASN A 79 18.10 -2.48 3.94
N GLY A 80 18.27 -2.04 2.69
CA GLY A 80 18.51 -2.93 1.54
C GLY A 80 17.26 -3.62 0.97
N VAL A 81 16.08 -3.40 1.56
CA VAL A 81 14.80 -3.92 1.06
C VAL A 81 14.12 -2.86 0.20
N ARG A 82 13.74 -3.21 -1.02
CA ARG A 82 13.02 -2.30 -1.94
C ARG A 82 11.63 -1.99 -1.40
N GLN A 83 11.31 -0.69 -1.34
CA GLN A 83 10.02 -0.18 -0.91
C GLN A 83 9.19 0.26 -2.11
N GLN A 84 7.87 0.17 -1.96
CA GLN A 84 6.93 0.68 -2.96
C GLN A 84 6.65 2.16 -2.72
N ILE A 85 6.64 2.95 -3.79
CA ILE A 85 6.24 4.36 -3.75
C ILE A 85 4.71 4.38 -3.74
N THR A 86 4.12 4.77 -2.61
CA THR A 86 2.66 4.80 -2.45
C THR A 86 2.05 6.07 -3.04
N GLU A 87 2.74 7.21 -2.87
CA GLU A 87 2.33 8.52 -3.36
C GLU A 87 3.55 9.21 -3.99
N PHE A 88 3.34 9.89 -5.11
CA PHE A 88 4.39 10.66 -5.77
C PHE A 88 3.82 12.01 -6.21
N SER A 89 4.34 13.08 -5.63
CA SER A 89 3.97 14.45 -5.96
C SER A 89 5.17 15.24 -6.45
N ARG A 90 4.93 16.10 -7.44
CA ARG A 90 5.89 17.08 -7.92
C ARG A 90 5.49 18.43 -7.37
N GLU A 91 6.23 18.94 -6.39
CA GLU A 91 5.96 20.25 -5.82
C GLU A 91 6.56 21.36 -6.69
N THR A 92 5.81 21.78 -7.71
CA THR A 92 6.22 22.86 -8.63
C THR A 92 5.70 24.24 -8.23
N GLN A 93 4.82 24.33 -7.23
CA GLN A 93 4.12 25.56 -6.82
C GLN A 93 4.34 25.89 -5.33
N LEU A 94 5.56 25.68 -4.85
CA LEU A 94 5.92 26.11 -3.50
C LEU A 94 5.80 27.65 -3.39
N PRO A 95 5.13 28.18 -2.35
CA PRO A 95 5.01 29.61 -2.17
C PRO A 95 6.40 30.22 -1.95
N LEU A 96 6.83 31.07 -2.87
CA LEU A 96 8.09 31.79 -2.75
C LEU A 96 7.96 32.87 -1.65
N MET A 97 8.71 32.71 -0.57
CA MET A 97 8.77 33.70 0.51
C MET A 97 10.05 34.53 0.37
N LEU A 98 9.90 35.80 -0.02
CA LEU A 98 11.01 36.76 -0.13
C LEU A 98 10.94 37.76 1.03
N ALA A 99 12.07 37.95 1.72
CA ALA A 99 12.23 39.04 2.67
C ALA A 99 13.13 40.11 2.02
N LEU A 100 12.57 41.29 1.76
CA LEU A 100 13.32 42.44 1.28
C LEU A 100 13.60 43.39 2.45
N VAL A 101 14.86 43.52 2.82
CA VAL A 101 15.30 44.49 3.83
C VAL A 101 15.88 45.69 3.10
N ILE A 102 15.20 46.83 3.23
CA ILE A 102 15.64 48.11 2.65
C ILE A 102 16.21 48.95 3.78
N ASP A 103 17.52 49.21 3.74
CA ASP A 103 18.13 50.20 4.63
C ASP A 103 17.79 51.62 4.14
N ARG A 104 17.33 52.47 5.06
CA ARG A 104 17.03 53.90 4.84
C ARG A 104 17.94 54.81 5.67
N SER A 105 19.12 54.32 6.00
CA SER A 105 20.13 55.15 6.65
C SER A 105 20.60 56.30 5.75
N ARG A 106 21.05 57.39 6.37
CA ARG A 106 21.46 58.63 5.68
C ARG A 106 22.58 58.41 4.64
N SER A 107 23.39 57.38 4.79
CA SER A 107 24.48 57.04 3.87
C SER A 107 23.99 56.45 2.53
N VAL A 108 22.75 55.96 2.46
CA VAL A 108 22.17 55.35 1.25
C VAL A 108 21.29 56.35 0.48
N GLN A 109 21.05 57.55 1.03
CA GLN A 109 20.09 58.53 0.50
C GLN A 109 20.38 58.97 -0.95
N ALA A 110 21.66 59.16 -1.29
CA ALA A 110 22.08 59.51 -2.66
C ALA A 110 21.73 58.46 -3.72
N ARG A 111 21.46 57.20 -3.32
CA ARG A 111 21.08 56.11 -4.24
C ARG A 111 19.58 56.05 -4.51
N PHE A 112 18.76 56.77 -3.74
CA PHE A 112 17.31 56.80 -3.87
C PHE A 112 16.78 58.06 -4.56
N GLU A 113 17.64 59.04 -4.84
CA GLU A 113 17.28 60.29 -5.52
C GLU A 113 17.31 60.18 -7.07
N LEU A 114 17.47 58.98 -7.61
CA LEU A 114 17.53 58.69 -9.05
C LEU A 114 16.16 58.55 -9.74
N GLU A 115 15.05 58.74 -9.02
CA GLU A 115 13.71 58.84 -9.62
C GLU A 115 13.14 60.25 -9.40
N ARG A 116 13.31 61.11 -10.40
CA ARG A 116 12.46 62.27 -10.64
C ARG A 116 12.10 62.36 -12.10
#